data_AF-A0A363MUH6-F1
#
_entry.id   AF-A0A363MUH6-F1
#
_cell.length_a   1.000
_cell.length_b   1.000
_cell.length_c   1.000
_cell.angle_alpha   90.00
_cell.angle_beta   90.00
_cell.angle_gamma   90.00
#
_symmetry.space_group_name_H-M   'P 1'
#
loop_
_entity.id
_entity.type
_entity.pdbx_description
1 polymer ?
#
loop_
_entity_poly.entity_id
_entity_poly.type
_entity_poly.pdbx_seq_one_letter_code
_entity_poly.pdbx_strand_id
1 'polypeptide(L)'
;MMKRTYNIYCDESTHIESDGHPYMILSYISTPYHLLKMHNKNIRDMKIEHFYRGEMKWSSISKSQYPFYSKLIDYFFSNDELNFRAIIIDKSQLNHKAFN
;
A
#
# COMPACT_ATOMS: atom_id res chain seq x y z
N MET A 1 17.31 1.17 26.21
CA MET A 1 16.97 0.86 24.80
C MET A 1 15.99 1.92 24.32
N MET A 2 16.27 2.63 23.23
CA MET A 2 15.32 3.64 22.71
C MET A 2 14.10 2.92 22.13
N LYS A 3 12.90 3.29 22.60
CA LYS A 3 11.63 2.77 22.09
C LYS A 3 11.46 3.24 20.65
N ARG A 4 11.51 2.31 19.69
CA ARG A 4 11.21 2.59 18.28
C ARG A 4 9.72 2.34 18.06
N THR A 5 8.98 3.39 17.73
CA THR A 5 7.56 3.30 17.35
C THR A 5 7.45 3.29 15.84
N TYR A 6 6.68 2.35 15.31
CA TYR A 6 6.38 2.23 13.87
C TYR A 6 4.89 2.39 13.64
N ASN A 7 4.54 3.02 12.52
CA ASN A 7 3.19 2.93 11.97
C ASN A 7 3.16 1.78 10.97
N ILE A 8 2.11 0.98 11.03
CA ILE A 8 1.88 -0.16 10.16
C ILE A 8 0.47 0.00 9.59
N TYR A 9 0.36 0.01 8.27
CA TYR A 9 -0.91 0.16 7.55
C TYR A 9 -1.14 -1.14 6.80
N CYS A 10 -2.16 -1.90 7.21
CA CYS A 10 -2.48 -3.20 6.63
C CYS A 10 -3.64 -3.09 5.66
N ASP A 11 -3.59 -3.88 4.59
CA ASP A 11 -4.68 -4.01 3.63
C ASP A 11 -4.65 -5.40 2.98
N GLU A 12 -5.80 -5.80 2.43
CA GLU A 12 -5.98 -7.07 1.73
C GLU A 12 -6.26 -6.89 0.23
N SER A 13 -5.92 -7.92 -0.53
CA SER A 13 -6.34 -8.03 -1.93
C SER A 13 -6.95 -9.41 -2.16
N THR A 14 -7.94 -9.46 -3.06
CA THR A 14 -8.61 -10.68 -3.50
C THR A 14 -9.06 -11.56 -2.35
N HIS A 15 -9.75 -11.01 -1.34
CA HIS A 15 -10.20 -11.77 -0.16
C HIS A 15 -11.53 -12.51 -0.35
N ILE A 16 -12.26 -12.19 -1.43
CA ILE A 16 -13.60 -12.76 -1.68
C ILE A 16 -13.45 -14.18 -2.23
N GLU A 17 -14.14 -15.16 -1.65
CA GLU A 17 -14.00 -16.59 -2.02
C GLU A 17 -14.29 -16.85 -3.52
N SER A 18 -15.33 -16.22 -4.06
CA SER A 18 -15.85 -16.48 -5.42
C SER A 18 -15.48 -15.38 -6.43
N ASP A 19 -14.37 -14.66 -6.23
CA ASP A 19 -13.90 -13.62 -7.16
C ASP A 19 -13.12 -14.18 -8.37
N GLY A 20 -12.92 -15.49 -8.45
CA GLY A 20 -12.19 -16.15 -9.53
C GLY A 20 -10.66 -16.06 -9.41
N HIS A 21 -10.14 -15.48 -8.32
CA HIS A 21 -8.71 -15.36 -8.06
C HIS A 21 -8.26 -16.41 -7.02
N PRO A 22 -7.27 -17.27 -7.33
CA PRO A 22 -6.88 -18.40 -6.46
C PRO A 22 -6.07 -17.98 -5.23
N TYR A 23 -5.46 -16.81 -5.26
CA TYR A 23 -4.63 -16.29 -4.18
C TYR A 23 -5.27 -15.07 -3.54
N MET A 24 -5.14 -14.96 -2.22
CA MET A 24 -5.41 -13.77 -1.43
C MET A 24 -4.08 -13.19 -0.95
N ILE A 25 -4.01 -11.87 -0.86
CA ILE A 25 -2.84 -11.18 -0.29
C ILE A 25 -3.26 -10.46 0.98
N LEU A 26 -2.50 -10.64 2.05
CA LEU A 26 -2.51 -9.75 3.21
C LEU A 26 -1.15 -9.05 3.26
N SER A 27 -1.16 -7.73 3.35
CA SER A 27 0.07 -6.95 3.29
C SER A 27 0.06 -5.78 4.25
N TYR A 28 1.24 -5.22 4.48
CA TYR A 28 1.37 -3.94 5.14
C TYR A 28 2.45 -3.06 4.50
N ILE A 29 2.29 -1.75 4.70
CA ILE A 29 3.37 -0.77 4.58
C ILE A 29 3.71 -0.25 5.97
N SER A 30 4.99 -0.06 6.26
CA SER A 30 5.44 0.49 7.55
C SER A 30 6.51 1.56 7.41
N THR A 31 6.53 2.48 8.38
CA THR A 31 7.55 3.53 8.53
C THR A 31 7.76 3.89 10.00
N PRO A 32 8.96 4.31 10.44
CA PRO A 32 9.15 4.90 11.74
C PRO A 32 8.20 6.08 11.98
N TYR A 33 7.59 6.13 13.17
CA TYR A 33 6.56 7.12 13.51
C TYR A 33 6.99 8.57 13.26
N HIS A 34 8.24 8.90 13.56
CA HIS A 34 8.79 10.25 13.41
C HIS A 34 8.94 10.69 11.94
N LEU A 35 9.01 9.75 10.99
CA LEU A 35 9.14 10.03 9.55
C LEU A 35 7.80 10.17 8.85
N LEU A 36 6.68 9.75 9.47
CA LEU A 36 5.35 9.80 8.86
C LEU A 36 5.00 11.21 8.32
N LYS A 37 5.27 12.26 9.09
CA LYS A 37 4.98 13.64 8.68
C LYS A 37 5.77 14.05 7.44
N MET A 38 7.03 13.62 7.34
CA MET A 38 7.89 13.86 6.17
C MET A 38 7.34 13.13 4.95
N HIS A 39 7.03 11.83 5.06
CA HIS A 39 6.46 11.06 3.95
C HIS A 39 5.15 11.67 3.43
N ASN A 40 4.24 12.04 4.33
CA ASN A 40 2.97 12.68 3.96
C ASN A 40 3.18 14.02 3.25
N LYS A 41 4.16 14.82 3.70
CA LYS A 41 4.50 16.07 3.04
C LYS A 41 5.04 15.82 1.63
N ASN A 42 6.01 14.93 1.49
CA ASN A 42 6.62 14.62 0.19
C ASN A 42 5.58 14.11 -0.81
N ILE A 43 4.69 13.19 -0.38
CA ILE A 43 3.60 12.68 -1.24
C ILE A 43 2.64 13.80 -1.63
N ARG A 44 2.32 14.72 -0.72
CA ARG A 44 1.48 15.89 -1.01
C ARG A 44 2.15 16.82 -2.02
N ASP A 45 3.43 17.13 -1.84
CA ASP A 45 4.19 17.99 -2.75
C ASP A 45 4.24 17.37 -4.17
N MET A 46 4.48 16.05 -4.26
CA MET A 46 4.42 15.32 -5.53
C MET A 46 3.04 15.40 -6.19
N LYS A 47 1.95 15.27 -5.43
CA LYS A 47 0.60 15.46 -5.97
C LYS A 47 0.41 16.87 -6.56
N ILE A 48 0.91 17.89 -5.87
CA ILE A 48 0.79 19.29 -6.33
C ILE A 48 1.60 19.51 -7.62
N GLU A 49 2.85 19.04 -7.65
CA GLU A 49 3.75 19.15 -8.81
C GLU A 49 3.17 18.53 -10.07
N HIS A 50 2.44 17.42 -9.92
CA HIS A 50 1.81 16.72 -11.04
C HIS A 50 0.33 17.07 -11.25
N PHE A 51 -0.17 18.11 -10.56
CA PHE A 51 -1.58 18.53 -10.63
C PHE A 51 -2.58 17.39 -10.33
N TYR A 52 -2.17 16.42 -9.52
CA TYR A 52 -3.02 15.30 -9.11
C TYR A 52 -4.03 15.74 -8.06
N ARG A 53 -5.32 15.52 -8.33
CA ARG A 53 -6.42 15.89 -7.43
C ARG A 53 -7.16 14.65 -6.93
N GLY A 54 -7.52 14.67 -5.65
CA GLY A 54 -8.35 13.63 -5.03
C GLY A 54 -7.59 12.47 -4.41
N GLU A 55 -8.37 11.43 -4.11
CA GLU A 55 -7.90 10.17 -3.54
C GLU A 55 -7.45 9.22 -4.66
N MET A 56 -6.33 8.53 -4.43
CA MET A 56 -5.78 7.59 -5.38
C MET A 56 -6.42 6.22 -5.15
N LYS A 57 -7.21 5.76 -6.11
CA LYS A 57 -7.86 4.46 -6.09
C LYS A 57 -7.49 3.72 -7.37
N TRP A 58 -7.40 2.40 -7.31
CA TRP A 58 -7.16 1.57 -8.50
C TRP A 58 -8.17 1.86 -9.62
N SER A 59 -9.43 2.11 -9.27
CA SER A 59 -10.50 2.46 -10.21
C SER A 59 -10.42 3.88 -10.76
N SER A 60 -9.59 4.77 -10.18
CA SER A 60 -9.43 6.17 -10.61
C SER A 60 -8.09 6.46 -11.29
N ILE A 61 -7.32 5.42 -11.62
CA ILE A 61 -6.03 5.56 -12.32
C ILE A 61 -6.28 5.95 -13.79
N SER A 62 -5.54 6.96 -14.25
CA SER A 62 -5.57 7.43 -15.63
C SER A 62 -4.17 7.49 -16.24
N LYS A 63 -4.05 7.23 -17.55
CA LYS A 63 -2.77 7.28 -18.26
C LYS A 63 -2.10 8.67 -18.20
N SER A 64 -2.89 9.74 -18.17
CA SER A 64 -2.36 11.11 -18.10
C SER A 64 -1.63 11.42 -16.80
N GLN A 65 -1.86 10.64 -15.74
CA GLN A 65 -1.22 10.79 -14.43
C GLN A 65 -0.04 9.83 -14.22
N TYR A 66 0.39 9.12 -15.27
CA TYR A 66 1.55 8.22 -15.22
C TYR A 66 2.82 8.86 -14.60
N PRO A 67 3.20 10.12 -14.94
CA PRO A 67 4.39 10.74 -14.35
C PRO A 67 4.35 10.79 -12.81
N PHE A 68 3.17 11.05 -12.23
CA PHE A 68 2.98 11.05 -10.79
C PHE A 68 3.12 9.64 -10.19
N TYR A 69 2.51 8.63 -10.80
CA TYR A 69 2.59 7.25 -10.29
C TYR A 69 4.01 6.71 -10.34
N SER A 70 4.74 6.96 -11.43
CA SER A 70 6.16 6.59 -11.52
C SER A 70 6.96 7.23 -10.41
N LYS A 71 6.82 8.56 -10.21
CA LYS A 71 7.53 9.28 -9.16
C LYS A 71 7.20 8.77 -7.75
N LEU A 72 5.95 8.40 -7.50
CA LEU A 72 5.54 7.81 -6.21
C LEU A 72 6.16 6.43 -5.98
N ILE A 73 6.24 5.59 -7.01
CA ILE A 73 6.90 4.28 -6.96
C ILE A 73 8.40 4.47 -6.71
N ASP A 74 9.05 5.36 -7.46
CA ASP A 74 10.47 5.68 -7.28
C ASP A 74 10.74 6.22 -5.86
N TYR A 75 9.85 7.07 -5.35
CA TYR A 75 9.91 7.54 -3.97
C TYR A 75 9.83 6.39 -2.97
N PHE A 76 8.89 5.46 -3.13
CA PHE A 76 8.79 4.32 -2.22
C PHE A 76 10.08 3.49 -2.19
N PHE A 77 10.62 3.11 -3.35
CA PHE A 77 11.80 2.24 -3.43
C PHE A 77 13.13 2.95 -3.11
N SER A 78 13.17 4.28 -3.10
CA SER A 78 14.36 5.05 -2.71
C SER A 78 14.42 5.38 -1.21
N ASN A 79 13.40 5.02 -0.43
CA ASN A 79 13.33 5.27 1.01
C ASN A 79 13.45 3.95 1.79
N ASP A 80 14.62 3.65 2.33
CA ASP A 80 14.87 2.42 3.13
C ASP A 80 13.98 2.29 4.38
N GLU A 81 13.41 3.40 4.84
CA GLU A 81 12.52 3.46 6.00
C GLU A 81 11.05 3.16 5.64
N LEU A 82 10.71 3.11 4.34
CA LEU A 82 9.42 2.60 3.85
C LEU A 82 9.56 1.12 3.52
N ASN A 83 8.83 0.28 4.25
CA ASN A 83 8.89 -1.16 4.09
C ASN A 83 7.55 -1.69 3.63
N PHE A 84 7.56 -2.66 2.71
CA PHE A 84 6.39 -3.43 2.30
C PHE A 84 6.65 -4.91 2.59
N ARG A 85 5.65 -5.59 3.12
CA ARG A 85 5.65 -7.05 3.26
C ARG A 85 4.27 -7.58 2.97
N ALA A 86 4.24 -8.72 2.30
CA ALA A 86 3.01 -9.44 2.02
C ALA A 86 3.14 -10.91 2.41
N ILE A 87 2.01 -11.50 2.75
CA ILE A 87 1.82 -12.95 2.75
C ILE A 87 0.84 -13.29 1.63
N ILE A 88 1.18 -14.33 0.88
CA ILE A 88 0.36 -14.86 -0.21
C ILE A 88 -0.30 -16.12 0.33
N ILE A 89 -1.63 -16.15 0.25
CA ILE A 89 -2.46 -17.20 0.82
C ILE A 89 -3.16 -17.90 -0.35
N ASP A 90 -2.98 -19.20 -0.46
CA ASP A 90 -3.75 -20.05 -1.36
C ASP A 90 -5.15 -20.24 -0.78
N LYS A 91 -6.19 -19.76 -1.48
CA LYS A 91 -7.57 -19.81 -0.99
C LYS A 91 -8.09 -21.24 -0.84
N SER A 92 -7.52 -22.21 -1.55
CA SER A 92 -7.92 -23.62 -1.38
C SER A 92 -7.62 -24.17 0.01
N GLN A 93 -6.73 -23.51 0.75
CA GLN A 93 -6.35 -23.87 2.12
C GLN A 93 -7.25 -23.22 3.18
N LEU A 94 -8.12 -22.29 2.77
CA LEU A 94 -9.03 -21.58 3.66
C LEU A 94 -10.26 -22.43 3.97
N ASN A 95 -10.57 -22.57 5.26
CA ASN A 95 -11.76 -23.30 5.71
C ASN A 95 -12.89 -22.33 6.09
N HIS A 96 -13.54 -21.75 5.07
CA HIS A 96 -14.64 -20.80 5.28
C HIS A 96 -15.81 -21.42 6.05
N LYS A 97 -16.14 -22.70 5.83
CA LYS A 97 -17.24 -23.38 6.54
C LYS A 97 -17.04 -23.46 8.06
N ALA A 98 -15.80 -23.50 8.53
CA ALA A 98 -15.51 -23.62 9.95
C ALA A 98 -15.39 -22.26 10.66
N PHE A 99 -15.16 -21.17 9.93
CA PHE A 99 -14.77 -19.88 10.51
C PHE A 99 -15.59 -18.67 10.01
N ASN A 100 -16.59 -18.86 9.14
CA ASN A 100 -17.58 -17.85 8.73
C ASN A 100 -18.99 -18.23 9.23
#